data_AF-A0A2W6C694-F1
#
_entry.id   AF-A0A2W6C694-F1
#
_cell.length_a   1.000
_cell.length_b   1.000
_cell.length_c   1.000
_cell.angle_alpha   90.00
_cell.angle_beta   90.00
_cell.angle_gamma   90.00
#
_symmetry.space_group_name_H-M   'P 1'
#
loop_
_entity.id
_entity.type
_entity.pdbx_description
1 polymer ?
#
loop_
_entity_poly.entity_id
_entity_poly.type
_entity_poly.pdbx_seq_one_letter_code
_entity_poly.pdbx_strand_id
1 'polypeptide(L)'
;MSDTYRRGESGAGAAAVMADPAVMLVRYRAGLTGQTARTVHLVSLRDGCEAGVVGTLCGSLMSLEVIETVTPGRGMPCSACVMHHVGAMTPAAEPRPIQVGSSHVDGPDRCGSGGSGQLDLATYQAWGWPVTQQCDQIRLSLECEAAAIAIPIPLSTELIRILAARHCASPVLAHPDVPEHHIMLAGERYGVTLPWPPGAHQVAGALMLPPTMTPRGPITWIQPPNEDSLRSSREIDIFGVLRSVVHRMAKASAPPIHARSTTIQVT
;
A
#
# COMPACT_ATOMS: atom_id res chain seq x y z
N MET A 1 -37.50 48.99 36.67
CA MET A 1 -38.04 47.63 36.45
C MET A 1 -37.84 47.28 34.99
N SER A 2 -37.37 46.06 34.73
CA SER A 2 -37.00 45.44 33.43
C SER A 2 -35.54 45.59 32.97
N ASP A 3 -34.64 44.92 33.70
CA ASP A 3 -33.85 43.73 33.26
C ASP A 3 -34.11 43.24 31.80
N THR A 4 -33.22 42.61 31.03
CA THR A 4 -31.87 42.04 31.20
C THR A 4 -31.40 41.54 29.81
N TYR A 5 -30.07 41.45 29.63
CA TYR A 5 -29.34 40.44 28.85
C TYR A 5 -29.60 40.29 27.33
N ARG A 6 -28.65 40.77 26.52
CA ARG A 6 -28.23 40.03 25.32
C ARG A 6 -26.80 39.52 25.47
N ARG A 7 -26.77 38.21 25.63
CA ARG A 7 -25.65 37.28 25.70
C ARG A 7 -24.72 37.46 24.49
N GLY A 8 -23.47 37.81 24.75
CA GLY A 8 -22.39 37.66 23.77
C GLY A 8 -22.01 36.19 23.69
N GLU A 9 -22.29 35.55 22.56
CA GLU A 9 -21.77 34.22 22.24
C GLU A 9 -20.35 34.38 21.72
N SER A 10 -19.40 34.39 22.65
CA SER A 10 -17.99 34.16 22.36
C SER A 10 -17.86 32.71 21.91
N GLY A 11 -17.89 32.48 20.60
CA GLY A 11 -17.58 31.20 19.98
C GLY A 11 -16.16 30.79 20.35
N ALA A 12 -16.03 30.01 21.42
CA ALA A 12 -14.83 29.28 21.73
C ALA A 12 -14.61 28.26 20.61
N GLY A 13 -13.84 28.66 19.60
CA GLY A 13 -13.27 27.74 18.63
C GLY A 13 -12.45 26.73 19.43
N ALA A 14 -13.03 25.55 19.64
CA ALA A 14 -12.30 24.40 20.12
C ALA A 14 -11.22 24.11 19.07
N ALA A 15 -10.01 24.63 19.30
CA ALA A 15 -8.83 24.19 18.60
C ALA A 15 -8.72 22.69 18.88
N ALA A 16 -9.18 21.89 17.92
CA ALA A 16 -8.99 20.46 17.95
C ALA A 16 -7.49 20.24 18.10
N VAL A 17 -7.06 19.78 19.28
CA VAL A 17 -5.69 19.38 19.54
C VAL A 17 -5.46 18.17 18.63
N MET A 18 -4.90 18.43 17.45
CA MET A 18 -4.52 17.41 16.50
C MET A 18 -3.48 16.54 17.21
N ALA A 19 -3.88 15.34 17.62
CA ALA A 19 -2.98 14.37 18.22
C ALA A 19 -1.88 14.05 17.20
N ASP A 20 -0.65 14.37 17.57
CA ASP A 20 0.55 14.11 16.78
C ASP A 20 0.52 12.63 16.31
N PRO A 21 0.60 12.35 15.00
CA PRO A 21 0.57 10.98 14.53
C PRO A 21 1.77 10.23 15.10
N ALA A 22 1.49 9.28 15.99
CA ALA A 22 2.54 8.47 16.60
C ALA A 22 3.30 7.69 15.51
N VAL A 23 4.62 7.87 15.46
CA VAL A 23 5.53 7.24 14.49
C VAL A 23 6.53 6.35 15.20
N MET A 24 6.90 5.25 14.55
CA MET A 24 7.95 4.33 14.95
C MET A 24 9.16 4.48 14.03
N LEU A 25 10.36 4.55 14.61
CA LEU A 25 11.61 4.63 13.88
C LEU A 25 12.16 3.22 13.66
N VAL A 26 12.40 2.83 12.40
CA VAL A 26 12.91 1.51 12.05
C VAL A 26 14.11 1.61 11.11
N ARG A 27 14.97 0.59 11.11
CA ARG A 27 16.03 0.40 10.11
C ARG A 27 16.31 -1.09 9.93
N TYR A 28 17.00 -1.47 8.85
CA TYR A 28 17.49 -2.84 8.70
C TYR A 28 18.49 -3.22 9.80
N ARG A 29 18.41 -4.47 10.28
CA ARG A 29 19.38 -5.01 11.24
C ARG A 29 20.78 -5.01 10.64
N ALA A 30 21.78 -4.77 11.49
CA ALA A 30 23.17 -4.83 11.08
C ALA A 30 23.49 -6.20 10.45
N GLY A 31 24.21 -6.19 9.32
CA GLY A 31 24.64 -7.40 8.62
C GLY A 31 23.74 -7.87 7.46
N LEU A 32 22.56 -7.27 7.25
CA LEU A 32 21.64 -7.70 6.17
C LEU A 32 21.81 -6.93 4.85
N THR A 33 22.39 -5.74 4.86
CA THR A 33 22.65 -4.93 3.66
C THR A 33 23.85 -4.00 3.92
N GLY A 34 24.54 -3.53 2.87
CA GLY A 34 25.70 -2.62 2.96
C GLY A 34 25.42 -1.28 3.67
N GLN A 35 26.29 -0.27 3.51
CA GLN A 35 26.27 1.00 4.27
C GLN A 35 24.90 1.71 4.39
N THR A 36 23.94 1.45 3.50
CA THR A 36 22.55 1.93 3.54
C THR A 36 21.73 1.40 4.73
N ALA A 37 22.20 0.37 5.45
CA ALA A 37 21.58 -0.18 6.67
C ALA A 37 21.52 0.81 7.86
N ARG A 38 22.09 2.01 7.73
CA ARG A 38 22.02 3.06 8.76
C ARG A 38 20.88 4.06 8.56
N THR A 39 20.13 3.93 7.48
CA THR A 39 18.98 4.80 7.18
C THR A 39 17.80 4.43 8.06
N VAL A 40 17.24 5.42 8.75
CA VAL A 40 16.10 5.27 9.65
C VAL A 40 14.84 5.74 8.94
N HIS A 41 13.89 4.84 8.78
CA HIS A 41 12.60 5.09 8.20
C HIS A 41 11.56 5.35 9.29
N LEU A 42 10.56 6.16 8.97
CA LEU A 42 9.40 6.36 9.83
C LEU A 42 8.28 5.43 9.39
N VAL A 43 7.65 4.77 10.34
CA VAL A 43 6.46 3.92 10.19
C VAL A 43 5.34 4.57 10.98
N SER A 44 4.18 4.74 10.36
CA SER A 44 2.98 5.24 11.03
C SER A 44 2.43 4.14 11.96
N LEU A 45 2.24 4.44 13.25
CA LEU A 45 1.66 3.48 14.20
C LEU A 45 0.16 3.28 13.99
N ARG A 46 -0.49 4.14 13.21
CA ARG A 46 -1.92 4.01 12.86
C ARG A 46 -2.18 2.81 11.95
N ASP A 47 -1.16 2.35 11.24
CA ASP A 47 -1.32 1.33 10.20
C ASP A 47 -1.24 -0.11 10.73
N GLY A 48 -1.03 -0.31 12.04
CA GLY A 48 -1.01 -1.63 12.66
C GLY A 48 0.18 -2.50 12.21
N CYS A 49 0.88 -3.15 13.15
CA CYS A 49 1.98 -4.06 12.83
C CYS A 49 1.52 -5.53 12.78
N GLU A 50 0.36 -5.83 12.17
CA GLU A 50 -0.28 -7.13 12.40
C GLU A 50 0.32 -8.31 11.60
N ALA A 51 1.24 -8.10 10.65
CA ALA A 51 1.56 -9.16 9.69
C ALA A 51 3.03 -9.29 9.25
N GLY A 52 3.97 -8.95 10.11
CA GLY A 52 5.39 -9.28 9.84
C GLY A 52 6.06 -8.38 8.79
N VAL A 53 5.37 -7.40 8.22
CA VAL A 53 5.92 -6.37 7.33
C VAL A 53 5.32 -5.02 7.71
N VAL A 54 6.11 -3.96 7.59
CA VAL A 54 5.67 -2.57 7.81
C VAL A 54 5.92 -1.72 6.57
N GLY A 55 4.95 -0.88 6.26
CA GLY A 55 5.09 0.20 5.29
C GLY A 55 5.74 1.42 5.94
N THR A 56 6.80 1.92 5.34
CA THR A 56 7.41 3.19 5.76
C THR A 56 6.79 4.36 5.02
N LEU A 57 6.93 5.58 5.56
CA LEU A 57 6.39 6.80 4.93
C LEU A 57 7.01 7.11 3.55
N CYS A 58 8.20 6.59 3.26
CA CYS A 58 8.80 6.69 1.91
C CYS A 58 8.32 5.58 0.96
N GLY A 59 7.41 4.70 1.41
CA GLY A 59 6.83 3.63 0.60
C GLY A 59 7.68 2.36 0.50
N SER A 60 8.81 2.31 1.21
CA SER A 60 9.57 1.05 1.34
C SER A 60 8.80 0.08 2.23
N LEU A 61 8.72 -1.18 1.80
CA LEU A 61 8.18 -2.29 2.59
C LEU A 61 9.33 -3.00 3.29
N MET A 62 9.20 -3.19 4.60
CA MET A 62 10.25 -3.80 5.40
C MET A 62 9.69 -4.94 6.26
N SER A 63 10.27 -6.13 6.14
CA SER A 63 9.91 -7.25 7.03
C SER A 63 10.35 -6.98 8.47
N LEU A 64 9.49 -7.28 9.45
CA LEU A 64 9.74 -7.18 10.89
C LEU A 64 10.93 -8.07 11.33
N GLU A 65 11.18 -9.16 10.61
CA GLU A 65 12.29 -10.08 10.90
C GLU A 65 13.65 -9.45 10.58
N VAL A 66 13.69 -8.57 9.58
CA VAL A 66 14.92 -7.96 9.07
C VAL A 66 15.17 -6.54 9.56
N ILE A 67 14.24 -5.96 10.33
CA ILE A 67 14.37 -4.62 10.90
C ILE A 67 14.49 -4.64 12.43
N GLU A 68 14.94 -3.51 12.96
CA GLU A 68 14.96 -3.19 14.37
C GLU A 68 14.39 -1.79 14.60
N THR A 69 13.78 -1.59 15.78
CA THR A 69 13.35 -0.26 16.22
C THR A 69 14.53 0.56 16.70
N VAL A 70 14.53 1.85 16.39
CA VAL A 70 15.64 2.76 16.66
C VAL A 70 15.22 3.82 17.68
N THR A 71 16.06 4.07 18.68
CA THR A 71 15.85 5.20 19.60
C THR A 71 16.03 6.53 18.85
N PRO A 72 15.20 7.56 19.10
CA PRO A 72 15.40 8.89 18.53
C PRO A 72 16.85 9.39 18.70
N GLY A 73 17.37 10.06 17.68
CA GLY A 73 18.76 10.56 17.64
C GLY A 73 19.83 9.54 17.21
N ARG A 74 19.43 8.32 16.82
CA ARG A 74 20.35 7.32 16.25
C ARG A 74 20.07 7.10 14.76
N GLY A 75 21.13 6.93 13.97
CA GLY A 75 21.06 6.66 12.53
C GLY A 75 20.82 7.92 11.68
N MET A 76 20.86 7.76 10.36
CA MET A 76 20.58 8.85 9.41
C MET A 76 19.11 8.79 9.00
N PRO A 77 18.29 9.82 9.22
CA PRO A 77 16.89 9.74 8.86
C PRO A 77 16.70 9.67 7.33
N CYS A 78 15.75 8.86 6.88
CA CYS A 78 15.29 8.88 5.50
C CYS A 78 14.61 10.23 5.23
N SER A 79 15.23 11.06 4.39
CA SER A 79 14.72 12.40 4.06
C SER A 79 13.29 12.34 3.52
N ALA A 80 12.95 11.36 2.68
CA ALA A 80 11.60 11.18 2.17
C ALA A 80 10.57 10.88 3.29
N CYS A 81 10.92 10.02 4.26
CA CYS A 81 10.05 9.76 5.40
C CYS A 81 9.84 11.02 6.26
N VAL A 82 10.91 11.80 6.49
CA VAL A 82 10.83 13.05 7.26
C VAL A 82 9.94 14.07 6.55
N MET A 83 10.14 14.27 5.25
CA MET A 83 9.32 15.20 4.46
C MET A 83 7.85 14.81 4.46
N HIS A 84 7.54 13.52 4.35
CA HIS A 84 6.16 13.04 4.46
C HIS A 84 5.56 13.28 5.85
N HIS A 85 6.33 13.00 6.91
CA HIS A 85 5.87 13.22 8.27
C HIS A 85 5.58 14.70 8.55
N VAL A 86 6.49 15.59 8.12
CA VAL A 86 6.30 17.05 8.23
C VAL A 86 5.09 17.52 7.41
N GLY A 87 4.92 17.00 6.19
CA GLY A 87 3.76 17.29 5.37
C GLY A 87 2.44 16.87 6.03
N ALA A 88 2.41 15.68 6.63
CA ALA A 88 1.24 15.17 7.34
C ALA A 88 0.93 15.92 8.65
N MET A 89 1.95 16.47 9.31
CA MET A 89 1.77 17.32 10.51
C MET A 89 1.36 18.74 10.15
N THR A 90 1.58 19.18 8.91
CA THR A 90 1.15 20.50 8.47
C THR A 90 -0.36 20.43 8.24
N PRO A 91 -1.19 21.14 9.01
CA PRO A 91 -2.62 21.18 8.76
C PRO A 91 -2.82 21.64 7.33
N ALA A 92 -3.53 20.83 6.53
CA ALA A 92 -3.80 21.14 5.14
C ALA A 92 -4.38 22.56 5.09
N ALA A 93 -3.59 23.52 4.60
CA ALA A 93 -4.14 24.80 4.23
C ALA A 93 -5.24 24.49 3.23
N GLU A 94 -6.48 24.92 3.52
CA GLU A 94 -7.62 24.68 2.63
C GLU A 94 -7.18 24.90 1.19
N PRO A 95 -7.46 23.93 0.28
CA PRO A 95 -7.00 24.01 -1.10
C PRO A 95 -7.52 25.31 -1.70
N ARG A 96 -6.63 26.30 -1.84
CA ARG A 96 -6.94 27.51 -2.57
C ARG A 96 -7.18 27.09 -4.02
N PRO A 97 -8.27 27.53 -4.66
CA PRO A 97 -8.57 27.15 -6.03
C PRO A 97 -7.36 27.48 -6.91
N ILE A 98 -6.79 26.43 -7.52
CA ILE A 98 -5.61 26.52 -8.37
C ILE A 98 -6.01 27.36 -9.59
N GLN A 99 -5.47 28.58 -9.69
CA GLN A 99 -5.52 29.33 -10.94
C GLN A 99 -4.56 28.67 -11.92
N VAL A 100 -5.13 27.94 -12.89
CA VAL A 100 -4.40 27.29 -13.98
C VAL A 100 -3.84 28.38 -14.91
N GLY A 101 -2.65 28.87 -14.58
CA GLY A 101 -1.83 29.67 -15.48
C GLY A 101 -1.14 28.76 -16.48
N SER A 102 -1.72 28.63 -17.67
CA SER A 102 -1.17 27.85 -18.79
C SER A 102 0.11 28.50 -19.31
N SER A 103 1.28 28.02 -18.89
CA SER A 103 2.56 28.35 -19.52
C SER A 103 2.97 27.24 -20.49
N HIS A 104 2.68 27.47 -21.78
CA HIS A 104 3.19 26.71 -22.91
C HIS A 104 4.72 26.82 -22.95
N VAL A 105 5.42 25.70 -22.90
CA VAL A 105 6.84 25.62 -23.25
C VAL A 105 6.97 24.55 -24.32
N ASP A 106 7.05 25.00 -25.58
CA ASP A 106 7.39 24.15 -26.71
C ASP A 106 8.89 23.87 -26.71
N GLY A 107 9.26 22.60 -26.60
CA GLY A 107 10.63 22.14 -26.73
C GLY A 107 10.67 20.82 -27.51
N PRO A 108 11.16 20.81 -28.76
CA PRO A 108 11.32 19.60 -29.54
C PRO A 108 12.72 19.03 -29.32
N ASP A 109 12.80 17.83 -28.75
CA ASP A 109 13.73 16.77 -29.16
C ASP A 109 13.65 15.61 -28.16
N ARG A 110 12.90 14.57 -28.52
CA ARG A 110 13.05 13.24 -27.92
C ARG A 110 13.38 12.24 -29.02
N CYS A 111 14.68 11.96 -29.15
CA CYS A 111 15.21 10.81 -29.86
C CYS A 111 14.49 9.54 -29.41
N GLY A 112 13.94 8.82 -30.39
CA GLY A 112 13.22 7.57 -30.20
C GLY A 112 14.03 6.55 -29.41
N SER A 113 13.54 6.19 -28.23
CA SER A 113 13.86 4.93 -27.57
C SER A 113 12.68 4.00 -27.80
N GLY A 114 12.95 2.87 -28.46
CA GLY A 114 11.95 1.89 -28.89
C GLY A 114 11.05 1.46 -27.74
N GLY A 115 9.75 1.39 -28.05
CA GLY A 115 8.70 1.10 -27.10
C GLY A 115 8.78 -0.31 -26.52
N SER A 116 9.49 -0.47 -25.41
CA SER A 116 8.96 -1.32 -24.36
C SER A 116 7.73 -0.59 -23.81
N GLY A 117 6.58 -1.27 -23.70
CA GLY A 117 5.32 -0.72 -23.19
C GLY A 117 5.39 -0.33 -21.70
N GLN A 118 6.34 0.53 -21.35
CA GLN A 118 6.67 0.96 -20.02
C GLN A 118 5.75 2.13 -19.67
N LEU A 119 4.86 1.88 -18.71
CA LEU A 119 3.92 2.88 -18.21
C LEU A 119 4.70 4.02 -17.54
N ASP A 120 4.37 5.25 -17.90
CA ASP A 120 4.92 6.45 -17.27
C ASP A 120 3.90 7.11 -16.33
N LEU A 121 4.33 8.17 -15.63
CA LEU A 121 3.47 8.91 -14.70
C LEU A 121 2.19 9.41 -15.39
N ALA A 122 2.33 9.97 -16.59
CA ALA A 122 1.23 10.56 -17.34
C ALA A 122 0.17 9.50 -17.67
N THR A 123 0.60 8.28 -18.00
CA THR A 123 -0.31 7.16 -18.29
C THR A 123 -1.13 6.78 -17.07
N TYR A 124 -0.50 6.60 -15.89
CA TYR A 124 -1.23 6.31 -14.66
C TYR A 124 -2.23 7.42 -14.29
N GLN A 125 -1.81 8.68 -14.43
CA GLN A 125 -2.68 9.83 -14.14
C GLN A 125 -3.87 9.91 -15.12
N ALA A 126 -3.64 9.64 -16.40
CA ALA A 126 -4.69 9.59 -17.41
C ALA A 126 -5.74 8.50 -17.09
N TRP A 127 -5.32 7.40 -16.48
CA TRP A 127 -6.20 6.33 -15.98
C TRP A 127 -6.85 6.64 -14.62
N GLY A 128 -6.62 7.84 -14.06
CA GLY A 128 -7.21 8.29 -12.81
C GLY A 128 -6.54 7.71 -11.55
N TRP A 129 -5.32 7.21 -11.65
CA TRP A 129 -4.62 6.68 -10.48
C TRP A 129 -4.08 7.81 -9.61
N PRO A 130 -4.19 7.72 -8.27
CA PRO A 130 -3.69 8.74 -7.34
C PRO A 130 -2.17 8.62 -7.16
N VAL A 131 -1.44 8.84 -8.26
CA VAL A 131 0.03 8.75 -8.29
C VAL A 131 0.69 10.11 -8.16
N THR A 132 1.83 10.12 -7.49
CA THR A 132 2.74 11.26 -7.42
C THR A 132 4.12 10.83 -7.91
N GLN A 133 4.90 11.78 -8.41
CA GLN A 133 6.31 11.55 -8.73
C GLN A 133 7.18 12.19 -7.66
N GLN A 134 8.11 11.42 -7.12
CA GLN A 134 9.14 11.91 -6.22
C GLN A 134 10.50 11.45 -6.75
N CYS A 135 11.32 12.40 -7.18
CA CYS A 135 12.57 12.12 -7.89
C CYS A 135 12.30 11.22 -9.12
N ASP A 136 12.94 10.06 -9.18
CA ASP A 136 12.82 9.03 -10.21
C ASP A 136 11.77 7.96 -9.89
N GLN A 137 10.96 8.15 -8.84
CA GLN A 137 10.01 7.17 -8.35
C GLN A 137 8.57 7.59 -8.60
N ILE A 138 7.75 6.67 -9.10
CA ILE A 138 6.29 6.83 -9.20
C ILE A 138 5.69 6.16 -7.98
N ARG A 139 4.87 6.91 -7.22
CA ARG A 139 4.29 6.45 -5.96
C ARG A 139 2.77 6.54 -6.00
N LEU A 140 2.10 5.42 -5.78
CA LEU A 140 0.66 5.32 -5.60
C LEU A 140 0.30 5.64 -4.14
N SER A 141 -0.58 6.62 -3.91
CA SER A 141 -1.15 6.86 -2.59
C SER A 141 -2.22 5.83 -2.25
N LEU A 142 -2.12 5.23 -1.06
CA LEU A 142 -3.06 4.21 -0.55
C LEU A 142 -4.01 4.76 0.53
N GLU A 143 -4.07 6.09 0.68
CA GLU A 143 -4.78 6.70 1.81
C GLU A 143 -6.31 6.77 1.61
N CYS A 144 -6.78 6.87 0.35
CA CYS A 144 -8.19 7.09 0.03
C CYS A 144 -8.74 6.05 -0.95
N GLU A 145 -8.32 6.13 -2.22
CA GLU A 145 -9.03 5.52 -3.34
C GLU A 145 -8.46 4.18 -3.82
N ALA A 146 -7.27 3.84 -3.34
CA ALA A 146 -6.57 2.61 -3.67
C ALA A 146 -6.16 1.89 -2.38
N ALA A 147 -6.23 0.58 -2.43
CA ALA A 147 -5.66 -0.31 -1.44
C ALA A 147 -4.65 -1.24 -2.11
N ALA A 148 -3.67 -1.68 -1.35
CA ALA A 148 -2.72 -2.69 -1.80
C ALA A 148 -2.65 -3.79 -0.75
N ILE A 149 -2.54 -5.03 -1.23
CA ILE A 149 -2.47 -6.21 -0.38
C ILE A 149 -1.24 -6.99 -0.80
N ALA A 150 -0.33 -7.21 0.14
CA ALA A 150 0.76 -8.16 -0.04
C ALA A 150 0.22 -9.56 0.23
N ILE A 151 0.33 -10.45 -0.75
CA ILE A 151 -0.25 -11.80 -0.71
C ILE A 151 0.84 -12.80 -1.07
N PRO A 152 1.01 -13.91 -0.30
CA PRO A 152 1.97 -14.94 -0.66
C PRO A 152 1.77 -15.43 -2.09
N ILE A 153 2.86 -15.67 -2.83
CA ILE A 153 2.82 -16.03 -4.25
C ILE A 153 1.82 -17.16 -4.55
N PRO A 154 1.82 -18.31 -3.84
CA PRO A 154 0.88 -19.40 -4.13
C PRO A 154 -0.60 -18.99 -4.05
N LEU A 155 -0.93 -18.17 -3.05
CA LEU A 155 -2.28 -17.66 -2.84
C LEU A 155 -2.67 -16.63 -3.92
N SER A 156 -1.74 -15.73 -4.26
CA SER A 156 -1.96 -14.73 -5.30
C SER A 156 -2.17 -15.34 -6.69
N THR A 157 -1.47 -16.41 -7.04
CA THR A 157 -1.62 -17.10 -8.32
C THR A 157 -3.02 -17.68 -8.48
N GLU A 158 -3.56 -18.28 -7.42
CA GLU A 158 -4.94 -18.81 -7.43
C GLU A 158 -5.98 -17.68 -7.48
N LEU A 159 -5.73 -16.56 -6.79
CA LEU A 159 -6.56 -15.35 -6.90
C LEU A 159 -6.60 -14.82 -8.33
N ILE A 160 -5.43 -14.60 -8.95
CA ILE A 160 -5.31 -14.10 -10.33
C ILE A 160 -6.09 -15.01 -11.27
N ARG A 161 -5.98 -16.34 -11.12
CA ARG A 161 -6.70 -17.30 -11.94
C ARG A 161 -8.22 -17.16 -11.82
N ILE A 162 -8.75 -17.01 -10.60
CA ILE A 162 -10.19 -16.87 -10.37
C ILE A 162 -10.68 -15.51 -10.91
N LEU A 163 -9.92 -14.45 -10.66
CA LEU A 163 -10.23 -13.10 -11.13
C LEU A 163 -10.22 -13.01 -12.66
N ALA A 164 -9.23 -13.60 -13.31
CA ALA A 164 -9.17 -13.71 -14.77
C ALA A 164 -10.36 -14.48 -15.34
N ALA A 165 -10.76 -15.60 -14.70
CA ALA A 165 -11.94 -16.38 -15.10
C ALA A 165 -13.26 -15.62 -14.95
N ARG A 166 -13.28 -14.54 -14.16
CA ARG A 166 -14.42 -13.64 -13.98
C ARG A 166 -14.34 -12.38 -14.87
N HIS A 167 -13.31 -12.27 -15.71
CA HIS A 167 -13.00 -11.04 -16.46
C HIS A 167 -12.75 -9.82 -15.55
N CYS A 168 -12.24 -10.08 -14.36
CA CYS A 168 -12.01 -9.12 -13.28
C CYS A 168 -10.51 -9.03 -12.95
N ALA A 169 -9.68 -8.82 -13.96
CA ALA A 169 -8.22 -8.78 -13.82
C ALA A 169 -7.78 -7.60 -12.92
N SER A 170 -7.28 -7.89 -11.73
CA SER A 170 -6.70 -6.85 -10.87
C SER A 170 -5.21 -6.65 -11.18
N PRO A 171 -4.66 -5.43 -11.07
CA PRO A 171 -3.23 -5.19 -11.24
C PRO A 171 -2.41 -5.88 -10.14
N VAL A 172 -1.30 -6.51 -10.53
CA VAL A 172 -0.42 -7.25 -9.61
C VAL A 172 1.04 -6.94 -9.89
N LEU A 173 1.77 -6.63 -8.81
CA LEU A 173 3.17 -6.28 -8.82
C LEU A 173 4.03 -7.38 -8.18
N ALA A 174 5.25 -7.54 -8.68
CA ALA A 174 6.33 -8.16 -7.95
C ALA A 174 7.23 -7.07 -7.37
N HIS A 175 7.43 -7.11 -6.05
CA HIS A 175 8.23 -6.14 -5.34
C HIS A 175 9.51 -6.80 -4.78
N PRO A 176 10.71 -6.35 -5.16
CA PRO A 176 11.96 -7.05 -4.84
C PRO A 176 12.30 -7.04 -3.33
N ASP A 177 11.74 -6.12 -2.55
CA ASP A 177 11.90 -6.12 -1.08
C ASP A 177 11.05 -7.19 -0.36
N VAL A 178 10.03 -7.75 -1.03
CA VAL A 178 9.16 -8.81 -0.50
C VAL A 178 8.99 -9.91 -1.56
N PRO A 179 10.08 -10.63 -1.91
CA PRO A 179 10.10 -11.52 -3.08
C PRO A 179 9.15 -12.72 -2.97
N GLU A 180 8.69 -13.05 -1.77
CA GLU A 180 7.74 -14.15 -1.52
C GLU A 180 6.27 -13.72 -1.63
N HIS A 181 6.03 -12.44 -1.90
CA HIS A 181 4.70 -11.84 -1.99
C HIS A 181 4.51 -11.13 -3.32
N HIS A 182 3.31 -11.28 -3.87
CA HIS A 182 2.80 -10.37 -4.88
C HIS A 182 2.02 -9.25 -4.20
N ILE A 183 2.13 -8.03 -4.73
CA ILE A 183 1.31 -6.90 -4.28
C ILE A 183 0.14 -6.74 -5.25
N MET A 184 -1.06 -7.11 -4.79
CA MET A 184 -2.28 -6.95 -5.57
C MET A 184 -2.93 -5.61 -5.22
N LEU A 185 -3.31 -4.86 -6.24
CA LEU A 185 -4.00 -3.59 -6.07
C LEU A 185 -5.50 -3.81 -6.06
N ALA A 186 -6.19 -3.05 -5.21
CA ALA A 186 -7.62 -3.11 -4.98
C ALA A 186 -8.19 -1.68 -4.96
N GLY A 187 -9.48 -1.55 -5.29
CA GLY A 187 -10.18 -0.29 -5.18
C GLY A 187 -10.80 -0.14 -3.79
N GLU A 188 -10.60 1.04 -3.19
CA GLU A 188 -11.13 1.45 -1.88
C GLU A 188 -10.62 0.66 -0.66
N ARG A 189 -10.42 1.36 0.46
CA ARG A 189 -10.07 0.73 1.74
C ARG A 189 -11.33 0.13 2.35
N TYR A 190 -11.27 -1.13 2.76
CA TYR A 190 -12.33 -1.70 3.58
C TYR A 190 -12.31 -1.02 4.95
N GLY A 191 -13.39 -0.33 5.29
CA GLY A 191 -13.59 0.28 6.62
C GLY A 191 -13.81 -0.74 7.74
N VAL A 192 -13.70 -2.04 7.44
CA VAL A 192 -13.88 -3.14 8.41
C VAL A 192 -12.62 -3.97 8.50
N THR A 193 -12.24 -4.33 9.72
CA THR A 193 -11.14 -5.27 9.98
C THR A 193 -11.54 -6.63 9.43
N LEU A 194 -10.85 -7.10 8.40
CA LEU A 194 -11.07 -8.43 7.83
C LEU A 194 -10.07 -9.42 8.41
N PRO A 195 -10.49 -10.68 8.67
CA PRO A 195 -9.54 -11.73 9.04
C PRO A 195 -8.65 -12.04 7.83
N TRP A 196 -7.39 -11.60 7.91
CA TRP A 196 -6.42 -11.84 6.85
C TRP A 196 -5.99 -13.31 6.80
N PRO A 197 -5.79 -13.88 5.59
CA PRO A 197 -5.11 -15.16 5.46
C PRO A 197 -3.73 -15.12 6.11
N PRO A 198 -3.22 -16.26 6.61
CA PRO A 198 -1.82 -16.34 7.04
C PRO A 198 -0.87 -15.82 5.97
N GLY A 199 -0.03 -14.85 6.35
CA GLY A 199 0.98 -14.24 5.49
C GLY A 199 0.47 -13.16 4.52
N ALA A 200 -0.85 -12.96 4.39
CA ALA A 200 -1.40 -11.86 3.61
C ALA A 200 -1.65 -10.63 4.50
N HIS A 201 -1.44 -9.43 3.97
CA HIS A 201 -1.61 -8.20 4.73
C HIS A 201 -1.84 -6.97 3.88
N GLN A 202 -2.50 -5.98 4.48
CA GLN A 202 -2.65 -4.67 3.87
C GLN A 202 -1.32 -3.93 3.83
N VAL A 203 -1.02 -3.32 2.70
CA VAL A 203 0.04 -2.34 2.55
C VAL A 203 -0.55 -0.95 2.81
N ALA A 204 0.16 -0.15 3.59
CA ALA A 204 -0.26 1.19 3.98
C ALA A 204 0.68 2.28 3.43
N GLY A 205 0.22 3.53 3.49
CA GLY A 205 0.97 4.71 3.05
C GLY A 205 1.01 4.84 1.53
N ALA A 206 2.17 4.64 0.93
CA ALA A 206 2.33 4.72 -0.52
C ALA A 206 3.11 3.54 -1.06
N LEU A 207 2.76 3.11 -2.26
CA LEU A 207 3.41 1.99 -2.95
C LEU A 207 4.17 2.50 -4.16
N MET A 208 5.44 2.10 -4.29
CA MET A 208 6.21 2.40 -5.49
C MET A 208 5.71 1.56 -6.68
N LEU A 209 5.54 2.20 -7.84
CA LEU A 209 5.09 1.58 -9.07
C LEU A 209 6.21 1.47 -10.10
N PRO A 210 6.16 0.50 -11.01
CA PRO A 210 7.03 0.46 -12.18
C PRO A 210 6.93 1.78 -12.97
N PRO A 211 8.06 2.29 -13.48
CA PRO A 211 9.37 1.63 -13.59
C PRO A 211 10.36 1.94 -12.46
N THR A 212 9.89 2.16 -11.23
CA THR A 212 10.76 2.51 -10.09
C THR A 212 11.83 1.44 -9.83
N MET A 213 13.07 1.88 -9.64
CA MET A 213 14.20 1.05 -9.21
C MET A 213 14.40 1.14 -7.68
N THR A 214 14.46 -0.02 -7.03
CA THR A 214 14.84 -0.13 -5.61
C THR A 214 16.30 -0.57 -5.48
N PRO A 215 16.94 -0.46 -4.30
CA PRO A 215 18.26 -1.03 -4.06
C PRO A 215 18.36 -2.55 -4.29
N ARG A 216 17.23 -3.28 -4.25
CA ARG A 216 17.16 -4.73 -4.46
C ARG A 216 16.77 -5.13 -5.89
N GLY A 217 16.43 -4.16 -6.75
CA GLY A 217 16.06 -4.43 -8.14
C GLY A 217 14.86 -3.58 -8.63
N PRO A 218 14.44 -3.77 -9.89
CA PRO A 218 13.25 -3.12 -10.43
C PRO A 218 11.98 -3.66 -9.80
N ILE A 219 10.99 -2.79 -9.60
CA ILE A 219 9.59 -3.20 -9.40
C ILE A 219 9.01 -3.54 -10.77
N THR A 220 8.32 -4.67 -10.89
CA THR A 220 7.75 -5.12 -12.16
C THR A 220 6.26 -5.47 -12.03
N TRP A 221 5.53 -5.34 -13.14
CA TRP A 221 4.16 -5.83 -13.24
C TRP A 221 4.17 -7.34 -13.53
N ILE A 222 3.49 -8.11 -12.69
CA ILE A 222 3.09 -9.48 -13.00
C ILE A 222 1.83 -9.44 -13.87
N GLN A 223 0.90 -8.54 -13.52
CA GLN A 223 -0.30 -8.25 -14.26
C GLN A 223 -0.44 -6.72 -14.35
N PRO A 224 -0.17 -6.11 -15.51
CA PRO A 224 -0.17 -4.66 -15.64
C PRO A 224 -1.59 -4.11 -15.54
N PRO A 225 -1.75 -2.87 -15.06
CA PRO A 225 -3.03 -2.18 -15.12
C PRO A 225 -3.39 -1.81 -16.57
N ASN A 226 -4.68 -1.61 -16.77
CA ASN A 226 -5.29 -0.98 -17.93
C ASN A 226 -6.09 0.25 -17.47
N GLU A 227 -6.66 0.98 -18.42
CA GLU A 227 -7.44 2.20 -18.18
C GLU A 227 -8.56 2.01 -17.14
N ASP A 228 -9.27 0.89 -17.21
CA ASP A 228 -10.39 0.60 -16.31
C ASP A 228 -9.98 -0.12 -15.02
N SER A 229 -8.69 -0.40 -14.80
CA SER A 229 -8.27 -1.31 -13.72
C SER A 229 -8.62 -0.78 -12.35
N LEU A 230 -8.41 0.50 -12.07
CA LEU A 230 -8.71 1.05 -10.75
C LEU A 230 -10.23 1.06 -10.48
N ARG A 231 -11.03 1.39 -11.50
CA ARG A 231 -12.49 1.33 -11.42
C ARG A 231 -12.97 -0.10 -11.21
N SER A 232 -12.49 -1.03 -12.03
CA SER A 232 -12.81 -2.46 -11.94
C SER A 232 -12.43 -3.00 -10.57
N SER A 233 -11.26 -2.65 -10.04
CA SER A 233 -10.81 -3.08 -8.71
C SER A 233 -11.68 -2.58 -7.56
N ARG A 234 -12.51 -1.53 -7.74
CA ARG A 234 -13.53 -1.12 -6.75
C ARG A 234 -14.76 -2.02 -6.77
N GLU A 235 -15.13 -2.48 -7.97
CA GLU A 235 -16.30 -3.34 -8.18
C GLU A 235 -15.99 -4.82 -7.85
N ILE A 236 -14.71 -5.19 -7.88
CA ILE A 236 -14.26 -6.55 -7.62
C ILE A 236 -14.15 -6.76 -6.10
N ASP A 237 -14.96 -7.68 -5.58
CA ASP A 237 -14.82 -8.21 -4.22
C ASP A 237 -13.60 -9.15 -4.12
N ILE A 238 -12.40 -8.58 -4.21
CA ILE A 238 -11.11 -9.31 -4.08
C ILE A 238 -11.09 -10.10 -2.78
N PHE A 239 -11.70 -9.57 -1.72
CA PHE A 239 -11.77 -10.21 -0.41
C PHE A 239 -12.73 -11.39 -0.37
N GLY A 240 -13.88 -11.31 -1.03
CA GLY A 240 -14.76 -12.46 -1.23
C GLY A 240 -14.04 -13.58 -1.97
N VAL A 241 -13.28 -13.24 -3.01
CA VAL A 241 -12.45 -14.22 -3.73
C VAL A 241 -11.38 -14.78 -2.79
N LEU A 242 -10.66 -13.94 -2.06
CA LEU A 242 -9.61 -14.35 -1.13
C LEU A 242 -10.12 -15.31 -0.06
N ARG A 243 -11.26 -14.99 0.57
CA ARG A 243 -11.92 -15.88 1.54
C ARG A 243 -12.26 -17.24 0.92
N SER A 244 -12.78 -17.25 -0.31
CA SER A 244 -13.11 -18.50 -1.00
C SER A 244 -11.88 -19.36 -1.28
N VAL A 245 -10.74 -18.73 -1.61
CA VAL A 245 -9.47 -19.43 -1.85
C VAL A 245 -8.92 -20.00 -0.55
N VAL A 246 -8.87 -19.21 0.52
CA VAL A 246 -8.41 -19.68 1.83
C VAL A 246 -9.22 -20.87 2.31
N HIS A 247 -10.54 -20.82 2.16
CA HIS A 247 -11.41 -21.94 2.55
C HIS A 247 -11.15 -23.19 1.70
N ARG A 248 -10.92 -23.03 0.39
CA ARG A 248 -10.57 -24.12 -0.52
C ARG A 248 -9.22 -24.75 -0.17
N MET A 249 -8.22 -23.92 0.13
CA MET A 249 -6.88 -24.39 0.52
C MET A 249 -6.92 -25.12 1.86
N ALA A 250 -7.62 -24.58 2.87
CA ALA A 250 -7.79 -25.23 4.16
C ALA A 250 -8.47 -26.60 4.02
N LYS A 251 -9.47 -26.72 3.14
CA LYS A 251 -10.13 -28.00 2.85
C LYS A 251 -9.20 -28.99 2.13
N ALA A 252 -8.32 -28.52 1.24
CA ALA A 252 -7.36 -29.35 0.53
C ALA A 252 -6.21 -29.84 1.42
N SER A 253 -5.84 -29.07 2.45
CA SER A 253 -4.81 -29.44 3.42
C SER A 253 -5.30 -30.38 4.53
N ALA A 254 -6.61 -30.58 4.68
CA ALA A 254 -7.14 -31.53 5.64
C ALA A 254 -6.76 -32.96 5.21
N PRO A 255 -6.17 -33.78 6.11
CA PRO A 255 -5.84 -35.15 5.77
C PRO A 255 -7.12 -35.89 5.33
N PRO A 256 -7.06 -36.75 4.29
CA PRO A 256 -8.22 -37.54 3.90
C PRO A 256 -8.68 -38.31 5.13
N ILE A 257 -9.93 -38.07 5.54
CA ILE A 257 -10.58 -38.87 6.56
C ILE A 257 -10.70 -40.25 5.95
N HIS A 258 -9.72 -41.12 6.19
CA HIS A 258 -9.85 -42.52 5.93
C HIS A 258 -11.06 -42.97 6.74
N ALA A 259 -12.19 -43.14 6.06
CA ALA A 259 -13.35 -43.82 6.61
C ALA A 259 -12.82 -45.15 7.12
N ARG A 260 -12.64 -45.27 8.44
CA ARG A 260 -12.39 -46.56 9.06
C ARG A 260 -13.60 -47.40 8.71
N SER A 261 -13.47 -48.24 7.69
CA SER A 261 -14.38 -49.35 7.47
C SER A 261 -14.27 -50.23 8.71
N THR A 262 -15.13 -49.96 9.68
CA THR A 262 -15.38 -50.86 10.79
C THR A 262 -16.07 -52.07 10.21
N THR A 263 -15.29 -53.04 9.74
CA THR A 263 -15.80 -54.37 9.43
C THR A 263 -16.24 -54.99 10.74
N ILE A 264 -17.54 -54.91 11.03
CA ILE A 264 -18.14 -55.66 12.13
C ILE A 264 -18.20 -57.12 11.66
N GLN A 265 -17.28 -57.95 12.16
CA GLN A 265 -17.44 -59.39 12.04
C GLN A 265 -18.54 -59.83 13.01
N VAL A 266 -19.66 -60.28 12.46
CA VAL A 266 -20.70 -60.97 13.21
C VAL A 266 -20.29 -62.45 13.26
N THR A 267 -19.94 -62.91 14.47
CA THR A 267 -19.77 -64.34 14.80
C THR A 267 -21.08 -64.94 15.29
#